data_AF-A0A7S2MLP7-F1
#
_entry.id   AF-A0A7S2MLP7-F1
#
_cell.length_a   1.000
_cell.length_b   1.000
_cell.length_c   1.000
_cell.angle_alpha   90.00
_cell.angle_beta   90.00
_cell.angle_gamma   90.00
#
_symmetry.space_group_name_H-M   'P 1'
#
loop_
_entity.id
_entity.type
_entity.pdbx_description
1 polymer ?
#
loop_
_entity_poly.entity_id
_entity_poly.type
_entity_poly.pdbx_seq_one_letter_code
_entity_poly.pdbx_strand_id
1 'polypeptide(L)'
;QLCEVLEGLPRLPAKLPEPLSCTPGEGRACRQVHRRTDFLVGVDAPPSAVALVVEVERGAETGEQVLTLIVRMGRLVVGQFFVAGTAFGRITHLGVARGGEGSRQWHAVESATAGMAVQVMGLRTRSLGGDCAPDDLLIALPRERAWRLSEHRRRIE
;
A
#
# COMPACT_ATOMS: atom_id res chain seq x y z
N GLN A 1 5.50 -6.50 -43.71
CA GLN A 1 4.29 -5.66 -43.82
C GLN A 1 3.58 -5.68 -42.47
N LEU A 2 3.76 -4.62 -41.66
CA LEU A 2 2.94 -4.18 -40.50
C LEU A 2 3.73 -3.08 -39.75
N CYS A 3 4.27 -2.12 -40.50
CA CYS A 3 4.68 -0.82 -39.99
C CYS A 3 3.88 0.17 -40.82
N GLU A 4 2.74 0.68 -40.32
CA GLU A 4 1.99 1.86 -40.81
C GLU A 4 0.59 1.93 -40.17
N VAL A 5 0.46 2.12 -38.85
CA VAL A 5 -0.84 2.56 -38.24
C VAL A 5 -0.64 3.42 -36.98
N LEU A 6 0.38 4.28 -36.90
CA LEU A 6 0.58 5.16 -35.73
C LEU A 6 0.88 6.63 -36.09
N GLU A 7 0.48 7.09 -37.28
CA GLU A 7 0.69 8.50 -37.71
C GLU A 7 -0.48 9.45 -37.44
N GLY A 8 -1.43 9.09 -36.57
CA GLY A 8 -2.65 9.89 -36.35
C GLY A 8 -3.03 10.19 -34.90
N LEU A 9 -2.32 9.66 -33.91
CA LEU A 9 -2.70 9.89 -32.50
C LEU A 9 -2.08 11.21 -32.00
N PRO A 10 -2.88 12.13 -31.42
CA PRO A 10 -2.34 13.35 -30.84
C PRO A 10 -1.34 12.97 -29.75
N ARG A 11 -0.09 13.40 -29.93
CA ARG A 11 0.97 13.22 -28.94
C ARG A 11 0.60 14.03 -27.71
N LEU A 12 0.10 13.35 -26.67
CA LEU A 12 -0.11 13.96 -25.36
C LEU A 12 1.22 14.61 -24.91
N PRO A 13 1.19 15.83 -24.37
CA PRO A 13 2.40 16.50 -23.91
C PRO A 13 3.10 15.62 -22.86
N ALA A 14 4.40 15.34 -23.09
CA ALA A 14 5.23 14.50 -22.21
C ALA A 14 5.52 15.13 -20.82
N LYS A 15 4.93 16.29 -20.54
CA LYS A 15 5.01 16.97 -19.25
C LYS A 15 3.60 17.03 -18.68
N LEU A 16 3.42 16.39 -17.52
CA LEU A 16 2.22 16.57 -16.72
C LEU A 16 2.00 18.06 -16.49
N PRO A 17 0.76 18.57 -16.65
CA PRO A 17 0.45 19.94 -16.28
C PRO A 17 0.74 20.14 -14.78
N GLU A 18 1.37 21.26 -14.47
CA GLU A 18 1.50 21.71 -13.08
C GLU A 18 0.10 21.83 -12.46
N PRO A 19 -0.07 21.52 -11.17
CA PRO A 19 -1.38 21.52 -10.52
C PRO A 19 -2.07 22.87 -10.71
N LEU A 20 -3.27 22.83 -11.28
CA LEU A 20 -4.09 23.98 -11.68
C LEU A 20 -4.56 24.88 -10.53
N SER A 21 -4.11 24.64 -9.29
CA SER A 21 -4.60 25.34 -8.10
C SER A 21 -3.66 26.43 -7.58
N CYS A 22 -2.73 26.94 -8.40
CA CYS A 22 -1.84 28.02 -8.00
C CYS A 22 -1.93 29.17 -8.99
N THR A 23 -2.45 30.31 -8.51
CA THR A 23 -2.33 31.61 -9.15
C THR A 23 -0.86 31.86 -9.55
N PRO A 24 -0.59 32.41 -10.75
CA PRO A 24 0.79 32.64 -11.18
C PRO A 24 1.42 33.71 -10.29
N GLY A 25 2.39 33.31 -9.45
CA GLY A 25 3.13 34.25 -8.60
C GLY A 25 3.57 33.69 -7.25
N GLU A 26 2.83 32.74 -6.66
CA GLU A 26 3.07 32.28 -5.28
C GLU A 26 3.58 30.82 -5.17
N GLY A 27 3.97 30.20 -6.29
CA GLY A 27 4.45 28.81 -6.32
C GLY A 27 5.70 28.52 -5.47
N ARG A 28 6.44 29.56 -5.04
CA ARG A 28 7.57 29.40 -4.12
C ARG A 28 7.16 29.31 -2.65
N ALA A 29 6.07 29.96 -2.25
CA ALA A 29 5.56 29.92 -0.87
C ALA A 29 4.75 28.64 -0.59
N CYS A 30 4.02 28.14 -1.61
CA CYS A 30 3.28 26.88 -1.49
C CYS A 30 4.16 25.62 -1.43
N ARG A 31 5.46 25.70 -1.73
CA ARG A 31 6.39 24.56 -1.56
C ARG A 31 6.53 24.10 -0.11
N GLN A 32 6.21 24.96 0.86
CA GLN A 32 6.28 24.65 2.29
C GLN A 32 4.95 24.17 2.86
N VAL A 33 3.85 24.26 2.10
CA VAL A 33 2.52 23.84 2.53
C VAL A 33 2.22 22.47 1.94
N HIS A 34 2.59 21.42 2.67
CA HIS A 34 2.15 20.06 2.36
C HIS A 34 0.63 20.00 2.61
N ARG A 35 -0.18 20.08 1.54
CA ARG A 35 -1.63 19.92 1.66
C ARG A 35 -1.93 18.46 1.98
N ARG A 36 -2.97 18.20 2.77
CA ARG A 36 -3.45 16.82 3.07
C ARG A 36 -3.66 15.98 1.80
N THR A 37 -4.00 16.64 0.70
CA THR A 37 -4.14 16.02 -0.62
C THR A 37 -2.82 15.52 -1.20
N ASP A 38 -1.68 16.13 -0.88
CA ASP A 38 -0.38 15.86 -1.54
C ASP A 38 0.17 14.45 -1.23
N PHE A 39 -0.34 13.81 -0.19
CA PHE A 39 -0.04 12.40 0.15
C PHE A 39 -0.86 11.40 -0.70
N LEU A 40 -1.90 11.89 -1.37
CA LEU A 40 -2.74 11.16 -2.32
C LEU A 40 -2.60 11.71 -3.76
N VAL A 41 -1.92 12.84 -3.95
CA VAL A 41 -1.73 13.47 -5.27
C VAL A 41 -0.56 12.80 -6.01
N GLY A 42 -0.95 12.02 -7.00
CA GLY A 42 -0.13 11.28 -7.97
C GLY A 42 -1.04 10.34 -8.78
N VAL A 43 -2.28 10.80 -8.98
CA VAL A 43 -3.46 10.15 -9.57
C VAL A 43 -3.08 9.70 -10.98
N ASP A 44 -2.98 8.40 -11.26
CA ASP A 44 -4.08 7.64 -11.87
C ASP A 44 -4.18 6.16 -11.45
N ALA A 45 -3.34 5.67 -10.53
CA ALA A 45 -3.30 4.25 -10.18
C ALA A 45 -4.06 3.93 -8.86
N PRO A 46 -5.11 3.10 -8.88
CA PRO A 46 -5.79 2.63 -7.68
C PRO A 46 -4.85 1.75 -6.82
N PRO A 47 -5.15 1.54 -5.53
CA PRO A 47 -4.38 0.60 -4.72
C PRO A 47 -4.45 -0.80 -5.32
N SER A 48 -3.30 -1.49 -5.36
CA SER A 48 -3.19 -2.83 -5.94
C SER A 48 -4.02 -3.86 -5.16
N ALA A 49 -4.17 -3.63 -3.86
CA ALA A 49 -5.04 -4.38 -2.99
C ALA A 49 -5.42 -3.58 -1.75
N VAL A 50 -6.57 -3.92 -1.17
CA VAL A 50 -7.02 -3.44 0.14
C VAL A 50 -7.46 -4.64 0.95
N ALA A 51 -6.99 -4.74 2.19
CA ALA A 51 -7.34 -5.78 3.13
C ALA A 51 -7.68 -5.19 4.51
N LEU A 52 -8.56 -5.85 5.24
CA LEU A 52 -8.90 -5.51 6.62
C LEU A 52 -8.00 -6.31 7.56
N VAL A 53 -7.35 -5.64 8.51
CA VAL A 53 -6.60 -6.29 9.59
C VAL A 53 -7.58 -6.82 10.62
N VAL A 54 -7.56 -8.13 10.85
CA VAL A 54 -8.41 -8.80 11.84
C VAL A 54 -7.64 -8.99 13.15
N GLU A 55 -6.36 -9.27 13.06
CA GLU A 55 -5.53 -9.60 14.21
C GLU A 55 -4.08 -9.20 13.95
N VAL A 56 -3.40 -8.75 15.00
CA VAL A 56 -1.98 -8.40 14.99
C VAL A 56 -1.31 -9.21 16.08
N GLU A 57 -0.49 -10.18 15.68
CA GLU A 57 0.32 -10.97 16.59
C GLU A 57 1.79 -10.51 16.50
N ARG A 58 2.53 -10.61 17.61
CA ARG A 58 3.96 -10.31 17.63
C ARG A 58 4.73 -11.60 17.83
N GLY A 59 5.56 -11.96 16.85
CA GLY A 59 6.44 -13.12 16.95
C GLY A 59 7.41 -12.95 18.11
N ALA A 60 7.39 -13.85 19.08
CA ALA A 60 8.22 -13.76 20.29
C ALA A 60 9.73 -13.84 19.99
N GLU A 61 10.12 -14.64 18.99
CA GLU A 61 11.53 -14.89 18.67
C GLU A 61 12.10 -13.90 17.63
N THR A 62 11.32 -13.57 16.60
CA THR A 62 11.76 -12.69 15.51
C THR A 62 11.45 -11.22 15.76
N GLY A 63 10.50 -10.93 16.65
CA GLY A 63 9.97 -9.59 16.87
C GLY A 63 9.26 -8.98 15.66
N GLU A 64 9.00 -9.78 14.61
CA GLU A 64 8.21 -9.39 13.45
C GLU A 64 6.71 -9.47 13.79
N GLN A 65 5.93 -8.52 13.27
CA GLN A 65 4.49 -8.57 13.43
C GLN A 65 3.89 -9.46 12.34
N VAL A 66 2.99 -10.33 12.76
CA VAL A 66 2.22 -11.25 11.93
C VAL A 66 0.79 -10.70 11.88
N LEU A 67 0.36 -10.30 10.70
CA LEU A 67 -0.95 -9.70 10.48
C LEU A 67 -1.89 -10.75 9.89
N THR A 68 -3.01 -11.01 10.55
CA THR A 68 -4.11 -11.77 9.97
C THR A 68 -5.07 -10.79 9.30
N LEU A 69 -5.33 -10.99 8.01
CA LEU A 69 -6.08 -10.07 7.18
C LEU A 69 -7.17 -10.77 6.39
N ILE A 70 -8.21 -10.03 6.00
CA ILE A 70 -9.17 -10.45 4.97
C ILE A 70 -9.01 -9.53 3.77
N VAL A 71 -8.68 -10.11 2.61
CA VAL A 71 -8.52 -9.32 1.37
C VAL A 71 -9.89 -8.88 0.88
N ARG A 72 -10.13 -7.56 0.84
CA ARG A 72 -11.39 -6.97 0.38
C ARG A 72 -11.40 -6.75 -1.12
N MET A 73 -10.29 -6.26 -1.66
CA MET A 73 -10.17 -5.85 -3.06
C MET A 73 -8.76 -6.12 -3.57
N GLY A 74 -8.64 -6.48 -4.85
CA GLY A 74 -7.36 -6.58 -5.55
C GLY A 74 -6.60 -7.86 -5.23
N ARG A 75 -5.29 -7.81 -5.41
CA ARG A 75 -4.38 -8.95 -5.22
C ARG A 75 -3.16 -8.53 -4.41
N LEU A 76 -2.96 -9.17 -3.26
CA LEU A 76 -1.73 -9.09 -2.48
C LEU A 76 -0.70 -10.04 -3.09
N VAL A 77 0.53 -9.57 -3.22
CA VAL A 77 1.66 -10.33 -3.76
C VAL A 77 2.88 -10.14 -2.86
N VAL A 78 3.63 -11.22 -2.63
CA VAL A 78 4.91 -11.13 -1.92
C VAL A 78 5.84 -10.13 -2.62
N GLY A 79 6.50 -9.28 -1.84
CA GLY A 79 7.37 -8.21 -2.31
C GLY A 79 6.67 -6.86 -2.51
N GLN A 80 5.34 -6.80 -2.46
CA GLN A 80 4.61 -5.53 -2.51
C GLN A 80 4.83 -4.70 -1.23
N PHE A 81 4.82 -3.38 -1.39
CA PHE A 81 4.80 -2.46 -0.26
C PHE A 81 3.36 -2.17 0.17
N PHE A 82 3.20 -1.93 1.46
CA PHE A 82 1.90 -1.62 2.03
C PHE A 82 2.00 -0.63 3.17
N VAL A 83 0.85 -0.09 3.52
CA VAL A 83 0.64 0.71 4.73
C VAL A 83 -0.59 0.17 5.46
N ALA A 84 -0.50 0.04 6.78
CA ALA A 84 -1.59 -0.33 7.68
C ALA A 84 -1.50 0.55 8.93
N GLY A 85 -2.53 1.32 9.25
CA GLY A 85 -2.41 2.39 10.26
C GLY A 85 -1.32 3.39 9.88
N THR A 86 -0.36 3.60 10.79
CA THR A 86 0.89 4.35 10.57
C THR A 86 2.08 3.46 10.24
N ALA A 87 1.90 2.14 10.26
CA ALA A 87 2.93 1.17 9.92
C ALA A 87 3.14 1.06 8.40
N PHE A 88 4.41 1.03 7.99
CA PHE A 88 4.83 0.85 6.61
C PHE A 88 5.75 -0.36 6.48
N GLY A 89 5.49 -1.20 5.48
CA GLY A 89 6.21 -2.45 5.30
C GLY A 89 6.26 -2.97 3.88
N ARG A 90 6.99 -4.07 3.71
CA ARG A 90 7.02 -4.86 2.49
C ARG A 90 6.61 -6.29 2.83
N ILE A 91 5.66 -6.85 2.09
CA ILE A 91 5.21 -8.23 2.29
C ILE A 91 6.39 -9.16 2.04
N THR A 92 6.90 -9.83 3.08
CA THR A 92 7.97 -10.82 2.98
C THR A 92 7.41 -12.22 2.85
N HIS A 93 6.31 -12.49 3.55
CA HIS A 93 5.59 -13.75 3.50
C HIS A 93 4.09 -13.52 3.43
N LEU A 94 3.43 -14.40 2.69
CA LEU A 94 1.99 -14.46 2.54
C LEU A 94 1.55 -15.91 2.76
N GLY A 95 0.67 -16.13 3.71
CA GLY A 95 0.03 -17.41 3.98
C GLY A 95 -1.47 -17.30 3.71
N VAL A 96 -2.10 -18.36 3.21
CA VAL A 96 -3.56 -18.45 3.07
C VAL A 96 -4.08 -19.52 4.02
N ALA A 97 -5.19 -19.23 4.69
CA ALA A 97 -5.89 -20.21 5.51
C ALA A 97 -6.53 -21.26 4.58
N ARG A 98 -6.20 -22.54 4.76
CA ARG A 98 -6.86 -23.63 4.05
C ARG A 98 -7.87 -24.27 4.99
N GLY A 99 -9.13 -24.31 4.56
CA GLY A 99 -10.21 -24.91 5.34
C GLY A 99 -9.96 -26.39 5.57
N GLY A 100 -9.81 -26.76 6.83
CA GLY A 100 -9.79 -28.11 7.37
C GLY A 100 -10.13 -28.01 8.86
N GLU A 101 -11.04 -28.87 9.33
CA GLU A 101 -11.65 -28.79 10.66
C GLU A 101 -10.63 -28.47 11.79
N GLY A 102 -10.80 -27.32 12.44
CA GLY A 102 -10.12 -26.95 13.69
C GLY A 102 -8.64 -26.57 13.61
N SER A 103 -7.99 -26.66 12.43
CA SER A 103 -6.56 -26.42 12.28
C SER A 103 -6.27 -25.03 11.70
N ARG A 104 -5.59 -24.16 12.45
CA ARG A 104 -5.11 -22.83 12.01
C ARG A 104 -3.86 -22.98 11.13
N GLN A 105 -3.96 -23.78 10.06
CA GLN A 105 -2.83 -24.06 9.18
C GLN A 105 -2.75 -23.03 8.05
N TRP A 106 -1.64 -22.31 8.03
CA TRP A 106 -1.31 -21.34 6.99
C TRP A 106 -0.41 -21.98 5.94
N HIS A 107 -0.82 -21.91 4.68
CA HIS A 107 -0.01 -22.37 3.56
C HIS A 107 0.64 -21.18 2.88
N ALA A 108 1.96 -21.20 2.75
CA ALA A 108 2.70 -20.18 2.03
C ALA A 108 2.24 -20.10 0.57
N VAL A 109 1.97 -18.89 0.10
CA VAL A 109 1.56 -18.58 -1.26
C VAL A 109 2.30 -17.34 -1.75
N GLU A 110 2.40 -17.18 -3.07
CA GLU A 110 3.01 -15.99 -3.66
C GLU A 110 2.01 -14.83 -3.80
N SER A 111 0.72 -15.15 -3.92
CA SER A 111 -0.33 -14.15 -4.03
C SER A 111 -1.65 -14.59 -3.42
N ALA A 112 -2.47 -13.62 -3.04
CA ALA A 112 -3.83 -13.84 -2.53
C ALA A 112 -4.78 -12.78 -3.08
N THR A 113 -6.03 -13.18 -3.32
CA THR A 113 -7.06 -12.36 -3.95
C THR A 113 -8.19 -12.04 -2.98
N ALA A 114 -9.09 -11.15 -3.39
CA ALA A 114 -10.29 -10.80 -2.64
C ALA A 114 -11.07 -12.04 -2.15
N GLY A 115 -11.59 -11.96 -0.93
CA GLY A 115 -12.33 -13.03 -0.24
C GLY A 115 -11.46 -14.02 0.54
N MET A 116 -10.13 -13.97 0.40
CA MET A 116 -9.23 -14.88 1.13
C MET A 116 -8.84 -14.31 2.50
N ALA A 117 -8.82 -15.18 3.51
CA ALA A 117 -8.16 -14.92 4.78
C ALA A 117 -6.66 -15.24 4.63
N VAL A 118 -5.82 -14.26 4.95
CA VAL A 118 -4.38 -14.33 4.71
C VAL A 118 -3.60 -13.93 5.95
N GLN A 119 -2.42 -14.51 6.09
CA GLN A 119 -1.42 -14.09 7.05
C GLN A 119 -0.29 -13.37 6.31
N VAL A 120 0.02 -12.15 6.72
CA VAL A 120 1.10 -11.34 6.15
C VAL A 120 2.17 -11.11 7.19
N MET A 121 3.43 -11.29 6.77
CA MET A 121 4.60 -10.85 7.52
C MET A 121 5.36 -9.80 6.71
N GLY A 122 6.13 -8.95 7.40
CA GLY A 122 6.91 -7.90 6.74
C GLY A 122 6.97 -6.57 7.48
N LEU A 123 6.29 -6.45 8.63
CA LEU A 123 6.47 -5.33 9.55
C LEU A 123 7.56 -5.66 10.56
N ARG A 124 8.68 -4.95 10.47
CA ARG A 124 9.76 -5.02 11.45
C ARG A 124 9.59 -3.93 12.48
N THR A 125 9.43 -4.33 13.74
CA THR A 125 9.13 -3.42 14.85
C THR A 125 10.23 -2.39 15.14
N ARG A 126 11.46 -2.57 14.63
CA ARG A 126 12.62 -1.73 15.02
C ARG A 126 13.08 -0.69 13.99
N SER A 127 12.72 -0.79 12.70
CA SER A 127 13.44 -0.01 11.67
C SER A 127 12.62 1.04 10.92
N LEU A 128 11.29 0.91 10.84
CA LEU A 128 10.46 1.83 10.04
C LEU A 128 9.25 2.42 10.76
N GLY A 129 9.02 2.02 12.02
CA GLY A 129 8.11 2.66 12.97
C GLY A 129 6.65 2.72 12.53
N GLY A 130 5.75 2.96 13.47
CA GLY A 130 4.33 3.04 13.20
C GLY A 130 3.59 1.82 13.72
N ASP A 131 2.36 2.09 14.11
CA ASP A 131 1.48 1.17 14.78
C ASP A 131 0.42 0.70 13.78
N CYS A 132 0.03 -0.56 13.97
CA CYS A 132 -1.05 -1.22 13.26
C CYS A 132 -1.95 -1.83 14.33
N ALA A 133 -3.22 -1.47 14.31
CA ALA A 133 -4.24 -2.04 15.18
C ALA A 133 -5.09 -3.05 14.40
N PRO A 134 -5.81 -3.95 15.09
CA PRO A 134 -6.99 -4.58 14.53
C PRO A 134 -7.96 -3.52 13.99
N ASP A 135 -8.73 -3.87 12.96
CA ASP A 135 -9.63 -2.99 12.21
C ASP A 135 -8.98 -1.97 11.27
N ASP A 136 -7.64 -1.83 11.29
CA ASP A 136 -6.95 -1.02 10.30
C ASP A 136 -7.08 -1.60 8.90
N LEU A 137 -7.03 -0.72 7.90
CA LEU A 137 -6.93 -1.13 6.50
C LEU A 137 -5.46 -1.24 6.09
N LEU A 138 -5.07 -2.41 5.62
CA LEU A 138 -3.86 -2.60 4.85
C LEU A 138 -4.12 -2.20 3.40
N ILE A 139 -3.33 -1.25 2.91
CA ILE A 139 -3.41 -0.73 1.55
C ILE A 139 -2.09 -1.03 0.84
N ALA A 140 -2.13 -1.88 -0.19
CA ALA A 140 -0.97 -2.18 -1.01
C ALA A 140 -0.78 -1.09 -2.09
N LEU A 141 0.37 -0.45 -2.08
CA LEU A 141 0.71 0.70 -2.92
C LEU A 141 2.17 0.60 -3.38
N PRO A 142 2.57 1.32 -4.44
CA PRO A 142 3.98 1.57 -4.73
C PRO A 142 4.72 2.10 -3.49
N ARG A 143 6.01 1.73 -3.35
CA ARG A 143 6.84 2.00 -2.16
C ARG A 143 6.75 3.44 -1.67
N GLU A 144 6.96 4.38 -2.57
CA GLU A 144 7.03 5.82 -2.28
C GLU A 144 5.67 6.33 -1.78
N ARG A 145 4.56 5.79 -2.31
CA ARG A 145 3.21 6.15 -1.89
C ARG A 145 2.87 5.59 -0.52
N ALA A 146 3.16 4.31 -0.28
CA ALA A 146 2.95 3.68 1.01
C ALA A 146 3.75 4.40 2.12
N TRP A 147 5.01 4.76 1.85
CA TRP A 147 5.84 5.51 2.79
C TRP A 147 5.33 6.94 3.05
N ARG A 148 4.94 7.69 2.01
CA ARG A 148 4.38 9.04 2.18
C ARG A 148 3.09 9.01 3.00
N LEU A 149 2.22 8.03 2.76
CA LEU A 149 0.96 7.88 3.48
C LEU A 149 1.19 7.50 4.94
N SER A 150 2.14 6.61 5.23
CA SER A 150 2.48 6.25 6.62
C SER A 150 3.06 7.44 7.40
N GLU A 151 4.00 8.17 6.79
CA GLU A 151 4.59 9.38 7.39
C GLU A 151 3.56 10.48 7.61
N HIS A 152 2.62 10.65 6.69
CA HIS A 152 1.53 11.61 6.88
C HIS A 152 0.68 11.28 8.11
N ARG A 153 0.22 10.02 8.20
CA ARG A 153 -0.62 9.55 9.30
C ARG A 153 0.11 9.69 10.64
N ARG A 154 1.40 9.37 10.68
CA ARG A 154 2.23 9.55 11.89
C ARG A 154 2.36 10.99 12.35
N ARG A 155 2.25 11.97 11.44
CA ARG A 155 2.34 13.40 11.80
C ARG A 155 1.03 13.99 12.34
N ILE A 156 -0.09 13.33 12.10
CA ILE A 156 -1.42 13.82 12.51
C ILE A 156 -1.96 13.13 13.77
N GLU A 157 -1.42 11.96 14.11
CA GLU A 157 -1.59 11.29 15.42
C GLU A 157 -0.67 11.91 16.47
#